data_AF-A0A3S3SBP9-F1
#
_entry.id   AF-A0A3S3SBP9-F1
#
_cell.length_a   1.000
_cell.length_b   1.000
_cell.length_c   1.000
_cell.angle_alpha   90.00
_cell.angle_beta   90.00
_cell.angle_gamma   90.00
#
_symmetry.space_group_name_H-M   'P 1'
#
loop_
_entity.id
_entity.type
_entity.pdbx_description
1 polymer ?
#
loop_
_entity_poly.entity_id
_entity_poly.type
_entity_poly.pdbx_seq_one_letter_code
_entity_poly.pdbx_strand_id
1 'polypeptide(L)'
;MATNGESAARWLKDNADQLPLERIEQVRNNVQAKLDGLDDQAPSAAGLLEALEVLDHFLLNHSTVSTANPGRSGGTAPAVTFDPSPLTPAIEPIAPLDPSEKRERFRQLLAQNPHCKPSSQSE
;
A
#
# COMPACT_ATOMS: atom_id res chain seq x y z
N MET A 1 11.35 -30.08 8.17
CA MET A 1 11.29 -28.78 8.86
C MET A 1 10.66 -27.79 7.90
N ALA A 2 9.50 -27.23 8.23
CA ALA A 2 8.85 -26.23 7.40
C ALA A 2 9.50 -24.87 7.70
N THR A 3 9.92 -24.15 6.67
CA THR A 3 10.36 -22.76 6.81
C THR A 3 9.12 -21.90 7.04
N ASN A 4 8.97 -21.39 8.26
CA ASN A 4 7.88 -20.49 8.66
C ASN A 4 8.44 -19.19 9.24
N GLY A 5 7.58 -18.19 9.45
CA GLY A 5 7.98 -16.89 10.01
C GLY A 5 8.69 -17.01 11.36
N GLU A 6 8.22 -17.92 12.22
CA GLU A 6 8.81 -18.13 13.54
C GLU A 6 10.25 -18.68 13.48
N SER A 7 10.52 -19.60 12.55
CA SER A 7 11.88 -20.11 12.30
C SER A 7 12.79 -19.03 11.74
N ALA A 8 12.28 -18.18 10.84
CA ALA A 8 13.03 -17.05 10.29
C ALA A 8 13.37 -16.01 11.37
N ALA A 9 12.42 -15.67 12.25
CA ALA A 9 12.63 -14.76 13.36
C ALA A 9 13.67 -15.29 14.35
N ARG A 10 13.61 -16.60 14.64
CA ARG A 10 14.57 -17.26 15.52
C ARG A 10 15.97 -17.30 14.90
N TRP A 11 16.06 -17.63 13.62
CA TRP A 11 17.32 -17.60 12.88
C TRP A 11 17.95 -16.19 12.89
N LEU A 12 17.16 -15.14 12.64
CA LEU A 12 17.65 -13.76 12.74
C LEU A 12 18.15 -13.46 14.15
N LYS A 13 17.41 -13.82 15.20
CA LYS A 13 17.85 -13.56 16.57
C LYS A 13 19.20 -14.20 16.91
N ASP A 14 19.47 -15.40 16.38
CA ASP A 14 20.71 -16.14 16.66
C ASP A 14 21.87 -15.71 15.75
N ASN A 15 21.58 -15.21 14.54
CA ASN A 15 22.59 -15.00 13.49
C ASN A 15 22.76 -13.54 13.06
N ALA A 16 21.79 -12.66 13.29
CA ALA A 16 21.81 -11.29 12.77
C ALA A 16 22.96 -10.45 13.34
N ASP A 17 23.34 -10.67 14.60
CA ASP A 17 24.49 -9.99 15.22
C ASP A 17 25.84 -10.49 14.67
N GLN A 18 25.87 -11.69 14.10
CA GLN A 18 27.11 -12.36 13.66
C GLN A 18 27.32 -12.28 12.13
N LEU A 19 26.25 -12.04 11.37
CA LEU A 19 26.27 -12.03 9.91
C LEU A 19 26.17 -10.61 9.35
N PRO A 20 26.90 -10.29 8.27
CA PRO A 20 26.75 -9.02 7.59
C PRO A 20 25.36 -8.91 6.94
N LEU A 21 24.86 -7.68 6.77
CA LEU A 21 23.54 -7.39 6.21
C LEU A 21 23.35 -8.03 4.82
N GLU A 22 24.40 -8.04 3.99
CA GLU A 22 24.42 -8.70 2.66
C GLU A 22 24.04 -10.19 2.74
N ARG A 23 24.44 -10.87 3.82
CA ARG A 23 24.11 -12.29 4.00
C ARG A 23 22.63 -12.48 4.32
N ILE A 24 22.03 -11.54 5.04
CA ILE A 24 20.60 -11.53 5.37
C ILE A 24 19.78 -11.24 4.10
N GLU A 25 20.22 -10.28 3.27
CA GLU A 25 19.63 -10.01 1.95
C GLU A 25 19.72 -11.23 1.03
N GLN A 26 20.85 -11.95 1.06
CA GLN A 26 20.99 -13.18 0.29
C GLN A 26 20.00 -14.26 0.76
N VAL A 27 19.75 -14.38 2.07
CA VAL A 27 18.73 -15.31 2.59
C VAL A 27 17.34 -14.91 2.14
N ARG A 28 16.98 -13.61 2.19
CA ARG A 28 15.73 -13.07 1.65
C ARG A 28 15.55 -13.41 0.18
N ASN A 29 16.55 -13.18 -0.65
CA ASN A 29 16.50 -13.48 -2.09
C ASN A 29 16.31 -14.98 -2.37
N ASN A 30 16.92 -15.86 -1.55
CA ASN A 30 16.71 -17.30 -1.67
C ASN A 30 15.28 -17.71 -1.26
N VAL A 31 14.71 -17.08 -0.24
CA VAL A 31 13.30 -17.31 0.16
C VAL A 31 12.36 -16.84 -0.94
N GLN A 32 12.62 -15.67 -1.54
CA GLN A 32 11.83 -15.13 -2.63
C GLN A 32 11.91 -16.00 -3.90
N ALA A 33 13.11 -16.45 -4.28
CA ALA A 33 13.29 -17.33 -5.44
C ALA A 33 12.58 -18.68 -5.24
N LYS A 34 12.51 -19.19 -4.00
CA LYS A 34 11.72 -20.38 -3.70
C LYS A 34 10.23 -20.11 -3.85
N LEU A 35 9.75 -18.97 -3.35
CA LEU A 35 8.35 -18.58 -3.45
C LEU A 35 7.91 -18.43 -4.92
N ASP A 36 8.74 -17.82 -5.77
CA ASP A 36 8.46 -17.62 -7.20
C ASP A 36 8.34 -18.95 -7.98
N GLY A 37 9.09 -19.98 -7.55
CA GLY A 37 9.02 -21.32 -8.12
C GLY A 37 7.96 -22.24 -7.49
N LEU A 38 7.21 -21.76 -6.50
CA LEU A 38 6.19 -22.52 -5.77
C LEU A 38 4.80 -22.11 -6.23
N ASP A 39 3.93 -23.10 -6.41
CA ASP A 39 2.53 -22.87 -6.73
C ASP A 39 1.83 -22.16 -5.57
N ASP A 40 0.96 -21.17 -5.84
CA ASP A 40 0.32 -20.34 -4.83
C ASP A 40 -0.55 -21.13 -3.83
N GLN A 41 -0.94 -22.36 -4.19
CA GLN A 41 -1.73 -23.27 -3.37
C GLN A 41 -0.87 -24.18 -2.48
N ALA A 42 0.46 -24.09 -2.55
CA ALA A 42 1.33 -24.90 -1.73
C ALA A 42 1.23 -24.49 -0.25
N PRO A 43 1.02 -25.44 0.68
CA PRO A 43 0.94 -25.12 2.11
C PRO A 43 2.25 -24.52 2.66
N SER A 44 3.37 -24.71 1.95
CA SER A 44 4.66 -24.08 2.26
C SER A 44 4.80 -22.64 1.77
N ALA A 45 3.96 -22.17 0.84
CA ALA A 45 4.01 -20.80 0.34
C ALA A 45 3.64 -19.79 1.44
N ALA A 46 2.63 -20.11 2.26
CA ALA A 46 2.24 -19.30 3.41
C ALA A 46 3.41 -19.09 4.39
N GLY A 47 4.09 -20.18 4.79
CA GLY A 47 5.23 -20.08 5.71
C GLY A 47 6.44 -19.34 5.12
N LEU A 48 6.66 -19.41 3.81
CA LEU A 48 7.71 -18.68 3.12
C LEU A 48 7.39 -17.18 3.00
N LEU A 49 6.12 -16.82 2.78
CA LEU A 49 5.64 -15.44 2.81
C LEU A 49 5.85 -14.82 4.20
N GLU A 50 5.48 -15.54 5.27
CA GLU A 50 5.73 -15.09 6.64
C GLU A 50 7.23 -14.93 6.93
N ALA A 51 8.06 -15.85 6.44
CA ALA A 51 9.52 -15.75 6.58
C ALA A 51 10.09 -14.53 5.82
N LEU A 52 9.55 -14.24 4.64
CA LEU A 52 9.93 -13.08 3.84
C LEU A 52 9.58 -11.78 4.57
N GLU A 53 8.38 -11.68 5.14
CA GLU A 53 7.92 -10.51 5.89
C GLU A 53 8.83 -10.20 7.08
N VAL A 54 9.23 -11.23 7.83
CA VAL A 54 10.15 -11.09 8.97
C VAL A 54 11.53 -10.57 8.53
N LEU A 55 12.07 -11.10 7.42
CA LEU A 55 13.34 -10.66 6.86
C LEU A 55 13.28 -9.22 6.33
N ASP A 56 12.19 -8.86 5.64
CA ASP A 56 11.95 -7.51 5.13
C ASP A 56 11.83 -6.50 6.27
N HIS A 57 11.05 -6.82 7.31
CA HIS A 57 10.92 -5.97 8.49
C HIS A 57 12.26 -5.72 9.18
N PHE A 58 13.11 -6.75 9.31
CA PHE A 58 14.44 -6.61 9.88
C PHE A 58 15.33 -5.66 9.06
N LEU A 59 15.36 -5.83 7.73
CA LEU A 59 16.16 -4.99 6.82
C LEU A 59 15.67 -3.53 6.80
N LEU A 60 14.35 -3.31 6.84
CA LEU A 60 13.72 -1.98 6.96
C LEU A 60 14.13 -1.29 8.28
N ASN A 61 14.11 -2.02 9.39
CA ASN A 61 14.51 -1.48 10.69
C ASN A 61 16.01 -1.15 10.73
N HIS A 62 16.87 -1.98 10.15
CA HIS A 62 18.30 -1.66 10.06
C HIS A 62 18.59 -0.46 9.14
N SER A 63 17.81 -0.27 8.08
CA SER A 63 17.93 0.89 7.18
C SER A 63 17.50 2.19 7.86
N THR A 64 16.45 2.14 8.69
CA THR A 64 15.97 3.31 9.43
C THR A 64 16.90 3.69 10.59
N VAL A 65 17.49 2.71 11.28
CA VAL A 65 18.43 2.96 12.40
C VAL A 65 19.78 3.50 11.92
N SER A 66 20.29 3.12 10.73
CA SER A 66 21.49 3.73 10.14
C SER A 66 21.32 5.22 9.78
N THR A 67 20.09 5.72 9.72
CA THR A 67 19.80 7.13 9.43
C THR A 67 19.56 7.95 10.72
N ALA A 68 19.50 7.30 11.87
CA ALA A 68 19.42 7.96 13.18
C ALA A 68 20.80 8.41 13.70
N ASN A 69 21.63 8.99 12.83
CA ASN A 69 22.63 9.95 13.27
C ASN A 69 22.03 11.34 13.00
N PRO A 70 21.57 12.10 14.02
CA PRO A 70 20.87 13.38 13.84
C PRO A 70 21.79 14.53 13.37
N GLY A 71 22.78 14.24 12.53
CA GLY A 71 23.83 15.20 12.18
C GLY A 71 24.59 14.87 10.90
N ARG A 72 23.93 14.64 9.77
CA ARG A 72 24.52 14.99 8.47
C ARG A 72 23.50 15.04 7.34
N SER A 73 23.19 16.26 6.90
CA SER A 73 22.52 16.55 5.64
C SER A 73 23.22 15.86 4.46
N GLY A 74 22.44 15.33 3.52
CA GLY A 74 22.91 15.08 2.15
C GLY A 74 22.20 13.94 1.43
N GLY A 75 21.03 14.20 0.85
CA GLY A 75 20.40 13.31 -0.14
C GLY A 75 18.89 13.15 0.07
N THR A 76 18.12 14.15 -0.36
CA THR A 76 16.66 14.16 -0.29
C THR A 76 16.05 13.13 -1.24
N ALA A 77 16.01 11.86 -0.86
CA ALA A 77 14.94 11.00 -1.33
C ALA A 77 13.65 11.56 -0.71
N PRO A 78 12.57 11.81 -1.49
CA PRO A 78 11.33 12.27 -0.90
C PRO A 78 10.87 11.18 0.06
N ALA A 79 10.93 11.47 1.36
CA ALA A 79 10.21 10.69 2.35
C ALA A 79 8.76 10.65 1.85
N VAL A 80 8.31 9.48 1.42
CA VAL A 80 6.91 9.27 1.06
C VAL A 80 6.14 9.36 2.35
N THR A 81 5.82 10.58 2.76
CA THR A 81 4.88 10.86 3.83
C THR A 81 3.53 10.37 3.34
N PHE A 82 3.11 9.22 3.84
CA PHE A 82 1.73 8.76 3.67
C PHE A 82 0.83 9.84 4.27
N ASP A 83 0.10 10.54 3.39
CA ASP A 83 -0.87 11.54 3.77
C ASP A 83 -2.09 10.83 4.36
N PRO A 84 -2.37 10.95 5.67
CA PRO A 84 -3.55 10.35 6.28
C PRO A 84 -4.82 11.17 6.02
N SER A 85 -4.75 12.18 5.14
CA SER A 85 -5.91 12.98 4.79
C SER A 85 -7.02 12.10 4.20
N PRO A 86 -8.28 12.32 4.59
CA PRO A 86 -9.40 11.58 4.04
C PRO A 86 -9.47 11.80 2.53
N LEU A 87 -9.51 10.70 1.77
CA LEU A 87 -9.64 10.72 0.29
C LEU A 87 -10.97 11.35 -0.18
N THR A 88 -11.93 11.49 0.73
CA THR A 88 -13.21 12.13 0.46
C THR A 88 -13.14 13.59 0.83
N PRO A 89 -13.45 14.53 -0.09
CA PRO A 89 -13.69 15.91 0.30
C PRO A 89 -14.83 15.92 1.32
N ALA A 90 -14.72 16.74 2.36
CA ALA A 90 -15.82 16.97 3.28
C ALA A 90 -17.01 17.49 2.47
N ILE A 91 -18.02 16.64 2.28
CA ILE A 91 -19.26 17.04 1.61
C ILE A 91 -19.99 17.91 2.63
N GLU A 92 -19.97 19.22 2.42
CA GLU A 92 -20.77 20.14 3.23
C GLU A 92 -22.24 19.71 3.14
N PRO A 93 -22.98 19.70 4.27
CA PRO A 93 -24.39 19.36 4.25
C PRO A 93 -25.13 20.35 3.37
N ILE A 94 -25.55 19.91 2.19
CA ILE A 94 -26.31 20.71 1.24
C ILE A 94 -27.63 21.08 1.93
N ALA A 95 -27.82 22.37 2.21
CA ALA A 95 -29.09 22.87 2.71
C ALA A 95 -30.22 22.43 1.76
N PRO A 96 -31.37 21.93 2.26
CA PRO A 96 -32.44 21.48 1.39
C PRO A 96 -32.95 22.66 0.56
N LEU A 97 -32.62 22.69 -0.74
CA LEU A 97 -33.15 23.71 -1.65
C LEU A 97 -34.69 23.56 -1.73
N ASP A 98 -35.36 24.71 -1.73
CA ASP A 98 -36.79 24.81 -1.95
C ASP A 98 -37.19 24.15 -3.29
N PRO A 99 -38.33 23.44 -3.36
CA PRO A 99 -38.77 22.76 -4.58
C PRO A 99 -38.86 23.68 -5.82
N SER A 100 -39.14 24.97 -5.64
CA SER A 100 -39.16 25.94 -6.75
C SER A 100 -37.77 26.17 -7.32
N GLU A 101 -36.78 26.34 -6.44
CA GLU A 101 -35.40 26.63 -6.81
C GLU A 101 -34.72 25.42 -7.47
N LYS A 102 -35.06 24.20 -7.02
CA LYS A 102 -34.62 22.95 -7.66
C LYS A 102 -35.08 22.85 -9.12
N ARG A 103 -36.34 23.22 -9.41
CA ARG A 103 -36.89 23.17 -10.77
C ARG A 103 -36.17 24.14 -11.71
N GLU A 104 -35.86 25.35 -11.23
CA GLU A 104 -35.16 26.33 -12.04
C GLU A 104 -33.72 25.90 -12.34
N ARG A 105 -32.99 25.42 -11.33
CA ARG A 105 -31.63 24.88 -11.50
C ARG A 105 -31.60 23.68 -12.45
N PHE A 106 -32.58 22.78 -12.35
CA PHE A 106 -32.70 21.65 -13.26
C PHE A 106 -32.97 22.08 -14.71
N ARG A 107 -33.85 23.08 -14.92
CA ARG A 107 -34.07 23.67 -16.25
C ARG A 107 -32.80 24.30 -16.83
N GLN A 108 -32.04 25.02 -16.00
CA GLN A 108 -30.76 25.60 -16.42
C GLN A 108 -29.73 24.52 -16.79
N LEU A 109 -29.68 23.43 -16.04
CA LEU A 109 -28.79 22.29 -16.32
C LEU A 109 -29.15 21.59 -17.65
N LEU A 110 -30.45 21.39 -17.91
CA LEU A 110 -30.93 20.86 -19.19
C LEU A 110 -30.59 21.79 -20.36
N ALA A 111 -30.65 23.11 -20.16
CA ALA A 111 -30.27 24.07 -21.19
C ALA A 111 -28.76 24.08 -21.46
N GLN A 112 -27.93 23.83 -20.46
CA GLN A 112 -26.46 23.74 -20.60
C GLN A 112 -25.97 22.41 -21.16
N ASN A 113 -26.75 21.32 -21.05
CA ASN A 113 -26.42 20.00 -21.60
C ASN A 113 -27.37 19.61 -22.74
N PRO A 114 -27.12 20.03 -23.99
CA PRO A 114 -27.99 19.73 -25.14
C PRO A 114 -28.03 18.25 -25.57
N HIS A 115 -27.30 17.35 -24.89
CA HIS A 115 -27.34 15.91 -25.13
C HIS A 115 -28.45 15.15 -24.36
N CYS A 116 -29.19 15.81 -23.47
CA CYS A 116 -30.39 15.23 -22.88
C CYS A 116 -31.65 15.62 -23.68
N LYS A 117 -31.77 15.14 -24.92
CA LYS A 117 -33.10 15.04 -25.55
C LYS A 117 -33.73 13.73 -25.09
N PRO A 118 -34.96 13.72 -24.56
CA PRO A 118 -35.70 12.48 -24.44
C PRO A 118 -35.87 11.93 -25.86
N SER A 119 -35.46 10.69 -26.08
CA SER A 119 -35.73 9.98 -27.33
C SER A 119 -37.24 9.96 -27.54
N SER A 120 -37.74 10.87 -28.38
CA SER A 120 -39.04 10.69 -29.03
C SER A 120 -38.90 9.44 -29.89
N GLN A 121 -39.38 8.34 -29.36
CA GLN A 121 -39.59 7.11 -30.09
C GLN A 121 -40.72 7.40 -31.09
N SER A 122 -40.33 7.66 -32.33
CA SER A 122 -41.23 7.70 -33.48
C SER A 122 -41.54 6.27 -33.88
N GLU A 123 -42.81 5.90 -33.85
CA GLU A 123 -43.37 4.77 -34.58
C GLU A 123 -44.39 5.31 -35.59
#